data_AF-A0A3P3XKM3-F1
#
_entry.id   AF-A0A3P3XKM3-F1
#
_cell.length_a   1.000
_cell.length_b   1.000
_cell.length_c   1.000
_cell.angle_alpha   90.00
_cell.angle_beta   90.00
_cell.angle_gamma   90.00
#
_symmetry.space_group_name_H-M   'P 1'
#
loop_
_entity.id
_entity.type
_entity.pdbx_description
1 polymer ?
#
loop_
_entity_poly.entity_id
_entity_poly.type
_entity_poly.pdbx_seq_one_letter_code
_entity_poly.pdbx_strand_id
1 'polypeptide(L)'
;MENQVRERIVDQSKELFFNRGVRNVTMDELASACGISKKTLYVNFPSKEELLHYIMMQLRDELVERVRCILSDTSQPVFSRLRDVINAVSLHSMQFAPIFLEDVKRFQPGTWRELQTYKKNGIADAIRTLIHDGQAQGYIRKLPENFIIHVCFALIDDILTPETMLELSMPFHDLFEHLMSLFFEGFLTEDGKKAIYYIESS
;
A
#
# COMPACT_ATOMS: atom_id res chain seq x y z
N MET A 1 12.28 -23.29 -15.56
CA MET A 1 13.23 -22.38 -16.23
C MET A 1 12.54 -21.14 -16.80
N GLU A 2 11.46 -21.25 -17.59
CA GLU A 2 10.74 -20.07 -18.11
C GLU A 2 10.19 -19.15 -17.00
N ASN A 3 9.62 -19.72 -15.93
CA ASN A 3 9.10 -18.92 -14.82
C ASN A 3 10.19 -18.08 -14.12
N GLN A 4 11.41 -18.62 -13.97
CA GLN A 4 12.54 -17.91 -13.36
C GLN A 4 13.02 -16.73 -14.22
N VAL A 5 12.97 -16.84 -15.55
CA VAL A 5 13.35 -15.73 -16.44
C VAL A 5 12.31 -14.61 -16.33
N ARG A 6 11.02 -14.97 -16.32
CA ARG A 6 9.93 -14.00 -16.21
C ARG A 6 9.94 -13.27 -14.87
N GLU A 7 10.12 -13.99 -13.76
CA GLU A 7 10.30 -13.42 -12.42
C GLU A 7 11.50 -12.47 -12.36
N ARG A 8 12.66 -12.88 -12.91
CA ARG A 8 13.84 -12.02 -12.96
C ARG A 8 13.60 -10.72 -13.73
N ILE A 9 12.87 -10.78 -14.85
CA ILE A 9 12.49 -9.58 -15.61
C ILE A 9 11.66 -8.65 -14.73
N VAL A 10 10.66 -9.20 -14.02
CA VAL A 10 9.78 -8.44 -13.15
C VAL A 10 10.56 -7.76 -12.02
N ASP A 11 11.41 -8.51 -11.31
CA ASP A 11 12.13 -7.99 -10.15
C ASP A 11 13.13 -6.89 -10.53
N GLN A 12 13.91 -7.10 -11.59
CA GLN A 12 14.85 -6.08 -12.10
C GLN A 12 14.11 -4.84 -12.63
N SER A 13 12.94 -5.04 -13.23
CA SER A 13 12.12 -3.93 -13.73
C SER A 13 11.47 -3.14 -12.60
N LYS A 14 11.05 -3.79 -11.50
CA LYS A 14 10.55 -3.11 -10.29
C LYS A 14 11.59 -2.11 -9.77
N GLU A 15 12.82 -2.56 -9.56
CA GLU A 15 13.90 -1.71 -9.06
C GLU A 15 14.16 -0.50 -9.97
N LEU A 16 14.26 -0.73 -11.28
CA LEU A 16 14.53 0.33 -12.24
C LEU A 16 13.36 1.31 -12.37
N PHE A 17 12.12 0.81 -12.47
CA PHE A 17 10.94 1.66 -12.60
C PHE A 17 10.68 2.47 -11.34
N PHE A 18 10.76 1.87 -10.15
CA PHE A 18 10.40 2.56 -8.91
C PHE A 18 11.39 3.66 -8.55
N ASN A 19 12.66 3.52 -8.93
CA ASN A 19 13.69 4.51 -8.64
C ASN A 19 13.83 5.58 -9.74
N ARG A 20 13.71 5.19 -11.02
CA ARG A 20 14.01 6.09 -12.15
C ARG A 20 12.76 6.60 -12.88
N GLY A 21 11.58 6.05 -12.59
CA GLY A 21 10.37 6.25 -13.38
C GLY A 21 10.33 5.34 -14.61
N VAL A 22 9.12 5.08 -15.12
CA VAL A 22 8.89 4.15 -16.23
C VAL A 22 9.44 4.71 -17.54
N ARG A 23 9.36 6.03 -17.74
CA ARG A 23 9.79 6.66 -19.01
C ARG A 23 11.29 6.65 -19.22
N ASN A 24 12.05 6.73 -18.13
CA ASN A 24 13.51 6.81 -18.16
C ASN A 24 14.19 5.45 -18.31
N VAL A 25 13.41 4.37 -18.46
CA VAL A 25 13.90 3.00 -18.61
C VAL A 25 13.45 2.44 -19.97
N THR A 26 14.40 1.92 -20.73
CA THR A 26 14.15 1.32 -22.05
C THR A 26 14.09 -0.21 -21.95
N MET A 27 13.40 -0.87 -22.89
CA MET A 27 13.40 -2.34 -22.97
C MET A 27 14.81 -2.90 -23.21
N ASP A 28 15.68 -2.14 -23.86
CA ASP A 28 17.07 -2.50 -24.08
C ASP A 28 17.89 -2.52 -22.78
N GLU A 29 17.72 -1.49 -21.95
CA GLU A 29 18.30 -1.45 -20.61
C GLU A 29 17.81 -2.60 -19.74
N LEU A 30 16.51 -2.92 -19.79
CA LEU A 30 15.94 -4.04 -19.03
C LEU A 30 16.52 -5.38 -19.49
N ALA A 31 16.64 -5.62 -20.80
CA ALA A 31 17.23 -6.85 -21.32
C ALA A 31 18.69 -7.01 -20.87
N SER A 32 19.46 -5.91 -20.90
CA SER A 32 20.84 -5.87 -20.43
C SER A 32 20.94 -6.16 -18.93
N ALA A 33 20.14 -5.47 -18.10
CA ALA A 33 20.09 -5.66 -16.66
C ALA A 33 19.71 -7.10 -16.26
N CYS A 34 18.80 -7.71 -17.02
CA CYS A 34 18.39 -9.10 -16.80
C CYS A 34 19.37 -10.14 -17.35
N GLY A 35 20.40 -9.73 -18.10
CA GLY A 35 21.34 -10.64 -18.78
C GLY A 35 20.65 -11.53 -19.83
N ILE A 36 19.65 -11.00 -20.55
CA ILE A 36 18.89 -11.73 -21.58
C ILE A 36 18.90 -11.01 -22.93
N SER A 37 18.56 -11.74 -23.99
CA SER A 37 18.37 -11.10 -25.30
C SER A 37 17.09 -10.26 -25.33
N LYS A 38 17.07 -9.20 -26.15
CA LYS A 38 15.85 -8.42 -26.41
C LYS A 38 14.70 -9.30 -26.88
N LYS A 39 14.98 -10.28 -27.75
CA LYS A 39 13.99 -11.25 -28.23
C LYS A 39 13.35 -12.01 -27.07
N THR A 40 14.15 -12.46 -26.10
CA THR A 40 13.66 -13.14 -24.90
C THR A 40 12.77 -12.24 -24.04
N LEU A 41 13.15 -10.97 -23.87
CA LEU A 41 12.34 -10.00 -23.15
C LEU A 41 10.97 -9.79 -23.83
N TYR A 42 10.96 -9.51 -25.14
CA TYR A 42 9.73 -9.27 -25.90
C TYR A 42 8.81 -10.50 -25.99
N VAL A 43 9.35 -11.72 -25.91
CA VAL A 43 8.54 -12.94 -25.81
C VAL A 43 7.80 -13.03 -24.48
N ASN A 44 8.40 -12.57 -23.39
CA ASN A 44 7.78 -12.61 -22.06
C ASN A 44 6.86 -11.41 -21.80
N PHE A 45 7.26 -10.23 -22.29
CA PHE A 45 6.55 -8.97 -22.15
C PHE A 45 6.65 -8.18 -23.47
N PRO A 46 5.61 -8.25 -24.32
CA PRO A 46 5.56 -7.60 -25.64
C PRO A 46 5.78 -6.09 -25.61
N SER A 47 5.48 -5.43 -24.48
CA SER A 47 5.61 -3.99 -24.31
C SER A 47 6.04 -3.63 -22.89
N LYS A 48 6.60 -2.43 -22.72
CA LYS A 48 6.91 -1.88 -21.40
C LYS A 48 5.62 -1.65 -20.60
N GLU A 49 4.55 -1.35 -21.31
CA GLU A 49 3.22 -1.12 -20.79
C GLU A 49 2.62 -2.38 -20.15
N GLU A 50 2.72 -3.53 -20.83
CA GLU A 50 2.28 -4.82 -20.31
C GLU A 50 3.11 -5.27 -19.11
N LEU A 51 4.43 -5.07 -19.17
CA LEU A 51 5.32 -5.37 -18.04
C LEU A 51 4.98 -4.53 -16.80
N LEU A 52 4.80 -3.22 -16.97
CA LEU A 52 4.37 -2.35 -15.89
C LEU A 52 3.01 -2.78 -15.34
N HIS A 53 2.03 -3.03 -16.21
CA HIS A 53 0.72 -3.47 -15.78
C HIS A 53 0.83 -4.75 -14.93
N TYR A 54 1.54 -5.76 -15.42
CA TYR A 54 1.79 -7.01 -14.70
C TYR A 54 2.42 -6.77 -13.32
N ILE A 55 3.47 -5.95 -13.24
CA ILE A 55 4.12 -5.57 -11.97
C ILE A 55 3.12 -4.94 -11.01
N MET A 56 2.31 -3.99 -11.48
CA MET A 56 1.32 -3.32 -10.64
C MET A 56 0.21 -4.25 -10.16
N MET A 57 -0.21 -5.22 -10.99
CA MET A 57 -1.20 -6.22 -10.58
C MET A 57 -0.62 -7.15 -9.51
N GLN A 58 0.62 -7.59 -9.68
CA GLN A 58 1.29 -8.43 -8.70
C GLN A 58 1.44 -7.72 -7.35
N LEU A 59 1.88 -6.46 -7.32
CA LEU A 59 1.99 -5.68 -6.08
C LEU A 59 0.62 -5.49 -5.39
N ARG A 60 -0.43 -5.26 -6.19
CA ARG A 60 -1.79 -5.21 -5.67
C ARG A 60 -2.18 -6.55 -5.05
N ASP A 61 -1.93 -7.67 -5.71
CA ASP A 61 -2.26 -9.00 -5.19
C ASP A 61 -1.48 -9.33 -3.91
N GLU A 62 -0.21 -8.93 -3.82
CA GLU A 62 0.62 -9.03 -2.60
C GLU A 62 -0.01 -8.22 -1.44
N LEU A 63 -0.47 -7.00 -1.69
CA LEU A 63 -1.16 -6.19 -0.69
C LEU A 63 -2.52 -6.81 -0.30
N VAL A 64 -3.28 -7.33 -1.27
CA VAL A 64 -4.56 -8.01 -1.03
C VAL A 64 -4.35 -9.17 -0.07
N GLU A 65 -3.35 -10.00 -0.32
CA GLU A 65 -3.05 -11.16 0.53
C GLU A 65 -2.69 -10.70 1.94
N ARG A 66 -1.80 -9.70 2.06
CA ARG A 66 -1.39 -9.17 3.37
C ARG A 66 -2.57 -8.65 4.17
N VAL A 67 -3.46 -7.87 3.55
CA VAL A 67 -4.68 -7.35 4.21
C VAL A 67 -5.61 -8.50 4.61
N ARG A 68 -5.76 -9.51 3.75
CA ARG A 68 -6.56 -10.69 4.08
C ARG A 68 -6.02 -11.44 5.30
N CYS A 69 -4.71 -11.65 5.37
CA CYS A 69 -4.06 -12.28 6.52
C CYS A 69 -4.35 -11.50 7.80
N ILE A 70 -4.17 -10.17 7.78
CA ILE A 70 -4.45 -9.29 8.93
C ILE A 70 -5.92 -9.42 9.37
N LEU A 71 -6.88 -9.39 8.44
CA LEU A 71 -8.29 -9.52 8.77
C LEU A 71 -8.62 -10.88 9.40
N SER A 72 -7.98 -11.95 8.92
CA SER A 72 -8.22 -13.32 9.36
C SER A 72 -7.63 -13.66 10.73
N ASP A 73 -6.69 -12.86 11.24
CA ASP A 73 -6.06 -13.09 12.55
C ASP A 73 -6.96 -12.57 13.69
N THR A 74 -8.03 -13.30 13.97
CA THR A 74 -8.98 -12.96 15.03
C THR A 74 -8.41 -13.11 16.45
N SER A 75 -7.17 -13.58 16.60
CA SER A 75 -6.46 -13.57 17.89
C SER A 75 -6.05 -12.15 18.29
N GLN A 76 -5.87 -11.26 17.30
CA GLN A 76 -5.53 -9.86 17.50
C GLN A 76 -6.79 -9.00 17.67
N PRO A 77 -6.78 -8.05 18.61
CA PRO A 77 -7.87 -7.10 18.76
C PRO A 77 -8.11 -6.27 17.49
N VAL A 78 -9.35 -5.80 17.35
CA VAL A 78 -9.82 -5.09 16.15
C VAL A 78 -8.99 -3.84 15.83
N PHE A 79 -8.49 -3.14 16.84
CA PHE A 79 -7.67 -1.94 16.65
C PHE A 79 -6.26 -2.29 16.16
N SER A 80 -5.65 -3.39 16.63
CA SER A 80 -4.34 -3.85 16.17
C SER A 80 -4.43 -4.20 14.69
N ARG A 81 -5.47 -4.95 14.31
CA ARG A 81 -5.75 -5.25 12.90
C ARG A 81 -5.99 -3.99 12.07
N LEU A 82 -6.72 -3.00 12.59
CA LEU A 82 -6.94 -1.73 11.88
C LEU A 82 -5.64 -0.96 11.69
N ARG A 83 -4.82 -0.86 12.73
CA ARG A 83 -3.47 -0.26 12.67
C ARG A 83 -2.60 -0.97 11.62
N ASP A 84 -2.60 -2.30 11.62
CA ASP A 84 -1.80 -3.10 10.69
C ASP A 84 -2.25 -2.95 9.24
N VAL A 85 -3.57 -2.84 8.99
CA VAL A 85 -4.09 -2.53 7.66
C VAL A 85 -3.62 -1.16 7.20
N ILE A 86 -3.72 -0.12 8.06
CA ILE A 86 -3.25 1.23 7.72
C ILE A 86 -1.75 1.21 7.42
N ASN A 87 -0.95 0.57 8.28
CA ASN A 87 0.50 0.43 8.08
C ASN A 87 0.85 -0.27 6.76
N ALA A 88 0.20 -1.41 6.47
CA ALA A 88 0.43 -2.17 5.25
C ALA A 88 0.15 -1.34 3.99
N VAL A 89 -0.94 -0.57 3.99
CA VAL A 89 -1.32 0.30 2.87
C VAL A 89 -0.39 1.51 2.74
N SER A 90 0.05 2.09 3.85
CA SER A 90 1.01 3.20 3.85
C SER A 90 2.37 2.78 3.31
N LEU A 91 2.95 1.68 3.82
CA LEU A 91 4.22 1.14 3.32
C LEU A 91 4.15 0.79 1.83
N HIS A 92 3.03 0.20 1.39
CA HIS A 92 2.82 -0.09 -0.03
C HIS A 92 2.76 1.19 -0.87
N SER A 93 2.20 2.29 -0.37
CA SER A 93 2.15 3.57 -1.09
C SER A 93 3.53 4.22 -1.18
N MET A 94 4.38 4.03 -0.16
CA MET A 94 5.69 4.67 -0.05
C MET A 94 6.82 3.96 -0.80
N GLN A 95 6.62 2.73 -1.27
CA GLN A 95 7.65 2.00 -2.02
C GLN A 95 7.94 2.59 -3.41
N PHE A 96 7.21 3.62 -3.82
CA PHE A 96 7.28 4.22 -5.14
C PHE A 96 7.88 5.63 -5.08
N ALA A 97 8.87 5.94 -5.93
CA ALA A 97 9.29 7.32 -6.09
C ALA A 97 8.17 8.18 -6.72
N PRO A 98 8.09 9.48 -6.41
CA PRO A 98 7.06 10.37 -6.97
C PRO A 98 7.01 10.36 -8.50
N ILE A 99 8.18 10.33 -9.15
CA ILE A 99 8.29 10.28 -10.62
C ILE A 99 7.66 9.01 -11.21
N PHE A 100 7.76 7.87 -10.51
CA PHE A 100 7.10 6.64 -10.94
C PHE A 100 5.59 6.80 -10.91
N LEU A 101 5.04 7.32 -9.80
CA LEU A 101 3.61 7.53 -9.66
C LEU A 101 3.07 8.51 -10.70
N GLU A 102 3.79 9.59 -10.99
CA GLU A 102 3.46 10.53 -12.07
C GLU A 102 3.42 9.85 -13.43
N ASP A 103 4.42 9.02 -13.74
CA ASP A 103 4.48 8.28 -14.99
C ASP A 103 3.28 7.31 -15.14
N VAL A 104 2.95 6.55 -14.09
CA VAL A 104 1.80 5.64 -14.11
C VAL A 104 0.49 6.43 -14.31
N LYS A 105 0.30 7.52 -13.57
CA LYS A 105 -0.90 8.39 -13.67
C LYS A 105 -1.07 8.94 -15.08
N ARG A 106 0.00 9.45 -15.67
CA ARG A 106 -0.04 10.21 -16.93
C ARG A 106 -0.06 9.32 -18.16
N PHE A 107 0.73 8.25 -18.18
CA PHE A 107 0.94 7.44 -19.38
C PHE A 107 0.21 6.10 -19.33
N GLN A 108 -0.20 5.66 -18.14
CA GLN A 108 -0.90 4.39 -17.92
C GLN A 108 -2.19 4.57 -17.09
N PRO A 109 -3.10 5.48 -17.51
CA PRO A 109 -4.29 5.83 -16.74
C PRO A 109 -5.28 4.67 -16.56
N GLY A 110 -5.21 3.63 -17.41
CA GLY A 110 -5.96 2.39 -17.22
C GLY A 110 -5.52 1.66 -15.95
N THR A 111 -4.23 1.31 -15.88
CA THR A 111 -3.60 0.69 -14.71
C THR A 111 -3.80 1.54 -13.45
N TRP A 112 -3.62 2.86 -13.54
CA TRP A 112 -3.85 3.75 -12.40
C TRP A 112 -5.30 3.67 -11.88
N ARG A 113 -6.30 3.76 -12.77
CA ARG A 113 -7.71 3.68 -12.38
C ARG A 113 -8.05 2.34 -11.75
N GLU A 114 -7.47 1.26 -12.24
CA GLU A 114 -7.71 -0.08 -11.70
C GLU A 114 -7.19 -0.20 -10.25
N LEU A 115 -5.98 0.28 -9.99
CA LEU A 115 -5.40 0.34 -8.64
C LEU A 115 -6.24 1.21 -7.69
N GLN A 116 -6.69 2.38 -8.18
CA GLN A 116 -7.56 3.27 -7.41
C GLN A 116 -8.92 2.64 -7.10
N THR A 117 -9.47 1.88 -8.04
CA THR A 117 -10.73 1.14 -7.84
C THR A 117 -10.57 0.08 -6.77
N TYR A 118 -9.46 -0.66 -6.78
CA TYR A 118 -9.14 -1.62 -5.72
C TYR A 118 -8.99 -0.94 -4.35
N LYS A 119 -8.23 0.15 -4.25
CA LYS A 119 -8.08 0.89 -2.99
C LYS A 119 -9.42 1.38 -2.46
N LYS A 120 -10.26 1.95 -3.34
CA LYS A 120 -11.58 2.49 -2.98
C LYS A 120 -12.60 1.42 -2.57
N ASN A 121 -12.51 0.22 -3.13
CA ASN A 121 -13.48 -0.84 -2.85
C ASN A 121 -12.88 -1.85 -1.85
N GLY A 122 -11.84 -2.60 -2.24
CA GLY A 122 -11.27 -3.67 -1.43
C GLY A 122 -10.70 -3.22 -0.08
N ILE A 123 -9.82 -2.21 -0.08
CA ILE A 123 -9.21 -1.72 1.16
C ILE A 123 -10.24 -0.98 2.02
N ALA A 124 -11.12 -0.18 1.41
CA ALA A 124 -12.17 0.51 2.15
C ALA A 124 -13.15 -0.48 2.82
N ASP A 125 -13.48 -1.58 2.15
CA ASP A 125 -14.36 -2.63 2.70
C ASP A 125 -13.70 -3.35 3.88
N ALA A 126 -12.39 -3.62 3.79
CA ALA A 126 -11.60 -4.17 4.90
C ALA A 126 -11.61 -3.25 6.12
N ILE A 127 -11.30 -1.97 5.92
CA ILE A 127 -11.31 -0.96 6.99
C ILE A 127 -12.73 -0.81 7.56
N ARG A 128 -13.76 -0.77 6.71
CA ARG A 128 -15.17 -0.67 7.14
C ARG A 128 -15.55 -1.81 8.06
N THR A 129 -15.18 -3.05 7.70
CA THR A 129 -15.47 -4.24 8.52
C THR A 129 -14.86 -4.11 9.91
N LEU A 130 -13.58 -3.70 10.01
CA LEU A 130 -12.92 -3.49 11.30
C LEU A 130 -13.54 -2.35 12.11
N ILE A 131 -13.93 -1.25 11.45
CA ILE A 131 -14.60 -0.14 12.13
C ILE A 131 -15.96 -0.60 12.68
N HIS A 132 -16.74 -1.30 11.87
CA HIS A 132 -18.05 -1.81 12.23
C HIS A 132 -17.96 -2.74 13.46
N ASP A 133 -17.04 -3.71 13.42
CA ASP A 133 -16.79 -4.63 14.53
C ASP A 133 -16.35 -3.89 15.80
N GLY A 134 -15.45 -2.91 15.66
CA GLY A 134 -14.98 -2.12 16.79
C GLY A 134 -16.07 -1.23 17.38
N GLN A 135 -17.01 -0.72 16.59
CA GLN A 135 -18.18 0.00 17.08
C GLN A 135 -19.18 -0.92 17.79
N ALA A 136 -19.41 -2.12 17.24
CA ALA A 136 -20.28 -3.13 17.85
C ALA A 136 -19.74 -3.60 19.21
N GLN A 137 -18.42 -3.71 19.35
CA GLN A 137 -17.74 -4.06 20.61
C GLN A 137 -17.60 -2.88 21.58
N GLY A 138 -17.95 -1.65 21.15
CA GLY A 138 -17.86 -0.45 21.98
C GLY A 138 -16.45 0.14 22.12
N TYR A 139 -15.47 -0.34 21.35
CA TYR A 139 -14.10 0.15 21.36
C TYR A 139 -13.89 1.39 20.47
N ILE A 140 -14.63 1.48 19.37
CA ILE A 140 -14.61 2.62 18.45
C ILE A 140 -15.84 3.48 18.70
N ARG A 141 -15.66 4.80 18.76
CA ARG A 141 -16.76 5.77 18.88
C ARG A 141 -17.75 5.62 17.72
N LYS A 142 -19.05 5.79 18.01
CA LYS A 142 -20.13 5.75 17.01
C LYS A 142 -20.14 7.02 16.15
N LEU A 143 -19.17 7.12 15.24
CA LEU A 143 -19.14 8.09 14.17
C LEU A 143 -19.54 7.42 12.84
N PRO A 144 -19.97 8.19 11.82
CA PRO A 144 -20.24 7.62 10.51
C PRO A 144 -19.01 6.88 9.96
N GLU A 145 -19.15 5.60 9.61
CA GLU A 145 -18.03 4.76 9.14
C GLU A 145 -17.33 5.38 7.92
N ASN A 146 -18.10 5.92 6.97
CA ASN A 146 -17.57 6.60 5.79
C ASN A 146 -16.71 7.82 6.13
N PHE A 147 -17.01 8.53 7.22
CA PHE A 147 -16.18 9.64 7.68
C PHE A 147 -14.83 9.13 8.19
N ILE A 148 -14.83 8.09 9.03
CA ILE A 148 -13.59 7.47 9.53
C ILE A 148 -12.73 6.95 8.38
N ILE A 149 -13.34 6.23 7.42
CA ILE A 149 -12.64 5.71 6.23
C ILE A 149 -12.02 6.85 5.40
N HIS A 150 -12.75 7.96 5.21
CA HIS A 150 -12.23 9.12 4.48
C HIS A 150 -11.03 9.75 5.20
N VAL A 151 -11.10 9.88 6.53
CA VAL A 151 -9.96 10.33 7.34
C VAL A 151 -8.78 9.36 7.21
N CYS A 152 -9.00 8.04 7.29
CA CYS A 152 -7.94 7.05 7.08
C CYS A 152 -7.23 7.25 5.74
N PHE A 153 -7.97 7.42 4.65
CA PHE A 153 -7.36 7.65 3.35
C PHE A 153 -6.63 8.99 3.26
N ALA A 154 -7.16 10.07 3.84
CA ALA A 154 -6.43 11.34 3.90
C ALA A 154 -5.11 11.22 4.68
N LEU A 155 -5.09 10.47 5.80
CA LEU A 155 -3.86 10.19 6.53
C LEU A 155 -2.85 9.44 5.67
N ILE A 156 -3.30 8.46 4.88
CA ILE A 156 -2.44 7.63 4.03
C ILE A 156 -1.94 8.40 2.79
N ASP A 157 -2.83 9.09 2.10
CA ASP A 157 -2.58 9.69 0.79
C ASP A 157 -1.95 11.08 0.88
N ASP A 158 -2.25 11.85 1.93
CA ASP A 158 -1.83 13.25 2.05
C ASP A 158 -0.81 13.50 3.17
N ILE A 159 -0.75 12.63 4.20
CA ILE A 159 0.14 12.85 5.36
C ILE A 159 1.27 11.82 5.43
N LEU A 160 0.97 10.53 5.26
CA LEU A 160 1.97 9.44 5.29
C LEU A 160 2.71 9.33 3.93
N THR A 161 3.27 10.46 3.49
CA THR A 161 3.94 10.61 2.21
C THR A 161 5.43 10.93 2.38
N PRO A 162 6.29 10.53 1.42
CA PRO A 162 7.71 10.90 1.45
C PRO A 162 7.94 12.42 1.55
N GLU A 163 7.10 13.22 0.91
CA GLU A 163 7.16 14.68 0.92
C GLU A 163 6.95 15.23 2.33
N THR A 164 5.89 14.80 3.02
CA THR A 164 5.59 15.23 4.39
C THR A 164 6.70 14.83 5.36
N MET A 165 7.26 13.63 5.22
CA MET A 165 8.39 13.17 6.03
C MET A 165 9.63 14.05 5.86
N LEU A 166 9.93 14.45 4.62
CA LEU A 166 11.04 15.34 4.32
C LEU A 166 10.80 16.75 4.92
N GLU A 167 9.60 17.29 4.75
CA GLU A 167 9.22 18.60 5.30
C GLU A 167 9.31 18.65 6.83
N LEU A 168 8.87 17.58 7.50
CA LEU A 168 8.90 17.48 8.95
C LEU A 168 10.25 16.99 9.50
N SER A 169 11.18 16.56 8.64
CA SER A 169 12.42 15.89 9.04
C SER A 169 12.18 14.70 9.99
N MET A 170 11.11 13.94 9.72
CA MET A 170 10.61 12.87 10.59
C MET A 170 10.56 11.54 9.83
N PRO A 171 11.19 10.47 10.34
CA PRO A 171 11.13 9.17 9.68
C PRO A 171 9.72 8.57 9.76
N PHE A 172 9.45 7.60 8.88
CA PHE A 172 8.11 7.02 8.74
C PHE A 172 7.58 6.47 10.05
N HIS A 173 8.41 5.72 10.77
CA HIS A 173 8.03 5.09 12.03
C HIS A 173 7.50 6.14 13.01
N ASP A 174 8.27 7.20 13.27
CA ASP A 174 7.88 8.25 14.20
C ASP A 174 6.60 8.95 13.73
N LEU A 175 6.50 9.32 12.44
CA LEU A 175 5.31 9.98 11.91
C LEU A 175 4.06 9.09 12.03
N PHE A 176 4.21 7.81 11.70
CA PHE A 176 3.17 6.81 11.82
C PHE A 176 2.71 6.64 13.26
N GLU A 177 3.63 6.51 14.22
CA GLU A 177 3.31 6.40 15.65
C GLU A 177 2.52 7.60 16.15
N HIS A 178 2.98 8.83 15.87
CA HIS A 178 2.27 10.05 16.29
C HIS A 178 0.88 10.15 15.66
N LEU A 179 0.74 9.82 14.38
CA LEU A 179 -0.56 9.85 13.70
C LEU A 179 -1.50 8.76 14.21
N MET A 180 -1.00 7.56 14.50
CA MET A 180 -1.81 6.49 15.07
C MET A 180 -2.26 6.83 16.49
N SER A 181 -1.40 7.43 17.31
CA SER A 181 -1.80 7.96 18.63
C SER A 181 -2.92 9.00 18.48
N LEU A 182 -2.75 10.03 17.66
CA LEU A 182 -3.79 11.05 17.44
C LEU A 182 -5.09 10.47 16.88
N PHE A 183 -4.98 9.57 15.90
CA PHE A 183 -6.11 8.92 15.25
C PHE A 183 -6.88 8.05 16.25
N PHE A 184 -6.21 7.20 17.01
CA PHE A 184 -6.86 6.30 17.97
C PHE A 184 -7.32 7.03 19.24
N GLU A 185 -6.57 7.98 19.77
CA GLU A 185 -7.02 8.81 20.89
C GLU A 185 -8.25 9.63 20.53
N GLY A 186 -8.31 10.08 19.28
CA GLY A 186 -9.52 10.54 18.63
C GLY A 186 -10.56 9.44 18.69
N PHE A 187 -10.50 8.44 17.81
CA PHE A 187 -11.61 7.57 17.47
C PHE A 187 -12.00 6.49 18.49
N LEU A 188 -11.20 6.23 19.52
CA LEU A 188 -11.50 5.21 20.52
C LEU A 188 -12.32 5.75 21.69
N THR A 189 -13.10 4.85 22.29
CA THR A 189 -13.68 5.05 23.62
C THR A 189 -12.62 4.86 24.70
N GLU A 190 -12.92 5.20 25.96
CA GLU A 190 -12.00 4.96 27.08
C GLU A 190 -11.65 3.46 27.24
N ASP A 191 -12.60 2.57 26.95
CA ASP A 191 -12.35 1.12 26.99
C ASP A 191 -11.52 0.67 25.78
N GLY A 192 -11.71 1.29 24.61
CA GLY A 192 -10.83 1.10 23.45
C GLY A 192 -9.38 1.51 23.75
N LYS A 193 -9.18 2.67 24.40
CA LYS A 193 -7.85 3.14 24.81
C LYS A 193 -7.17 2.18 25.77
N LYS A 194 -7.88 1.70 26.80
CA LYS A 194 -7.33 0.71 27.76
C LYS A 194 -6.90 -0.58 27.06
N ALA A 195 -7.66 -1.03 26.06
CA ALA A 195 -7.32 -2.22 25.30
C ALA A 195 -6.01 -2.05 24.51
N ILE A 196 -5.74 -0.85 23.95
CA ILE A 196 -4.47 -0.52 23.27
C ILE A 196 -3.30 -0.57 24.24
N TYR A 197 -3.37 0.22 25.32
CA TYR A 197 -2.24 0.37 26.23
C TYR A 197 -1.88 -0.94 26.96
N TYR A 198 -2.85 -1.84 27.15
CA TYR A 198 -2.58 -3.16 27.74
C TYR A 198 -1.72 -4.04 26.82
N ILE A 199 -1.85 -3.90 25.50
CA ILE A 199 -1.11 -4.70 24.50
C ILE A 199 0.28 -4.12 24.26
N GLU A 200 0.45 -2.80 24.26
CA GLU A 200 1.76 -2.17 24.08
C GLU A 200 2.66 -2.31 25.33
N SER A 201 2.09 -2.66 26.49
CA SER A 201 2.81 -2.86 27.75
C SER A 201 3.14 -4.33 28.07
N SER A 202 2.73 -5.28 27.23
CA SER A 202 2.87 -6.73 27.42
C SER A 202 3.84 -7.35 26.42
#